data_AF-A0A494BAX4-F1
#
_entry.id   AF-A0A494BAX4-F1
#
_cell.length_a   1.000
_cell.length_b   1.000
_cell.length_c   1.000
_cell.angle_alpha   90.00
_cell.angle_beta   90.00
_cell.angle_gamma   90.00
#
_symmetry.space_group_name_H-M   'P 1'
#
loop_
_entity.id
_entity.type
_entity.pdbx_description
1 polymer ?
#
loop_
_entity_poly.entity_id
_entity_poly.type
_entity_poly.pdbx_seq_one_letter_code
_entity_poly.pdbx_strand_id
1 'polypeptide(L)'
;MGRHEVGHIDNSMKIPLNNGAGCRFEGQFSINKVPGNFHVSTHSATAQPQNPDMTHTIHKLSFGDTLQVQNVHGAFNALGGADRLTSNPLASHDYILKIV
;
A
#
# COMPACT_ATOMS: atom_id res chain seq x y z
N MET A 1 -5.88 -14.91 -19.55
CA MET A 1 -6.37 -13.58 -19.16
C MET A 1 -6.45 -13.53 -17.64
N GLY A 2 -5.52 -12.80 -17.00
CA GLY A 2 -5.49 -12.70 -15.54
C GLY A 2 -6.59 -11.75 -15.06
N ARG A 3 -7.35 -12.18 -14.05
CA ARG A 3 -8.38 -11.36 -13.39
C ARG A 3 -7.66 -10.23 -12.64
N HIS A 4 -7.49 -9.07 -13.28
CA HIS A 4 -7.17 -7.84 -12.56
C HIS A 4 -8.40 -7.46 -11.75
N GLU A 5 -8.39 -7.71 -10.45
CA GLU A 5 -9.34 -7.07 -9.55
C GLU A 5 -8.92 -5.60 -9.40
N VAL A 6 -9.24 -4.80 -10.41
CA VAL A 6 -9.16 -3.34 -10.33
C VAL A 6 -10.23 -2.91 -9.34
N GLY A 7 -9.82 -2.65 -8.10
CA GLY A 7 -10.68 -2.01 -7.12
C GLY A 7 -11.26 -2.94 -6.07
N HIS A 8 -10.40 -3.54 -5.23
CA HIS A 8 -10.83 -3.78 -3.86
C HIS A 8 -10.85 -2.42 -3.12
N ILE A 9 -11.88 -1.62 -3.43
CA ILE A 9 -12.15 -0.31 -2.83
C ILE A 9 -12.94 -0.49 -1.53
N ASP A 10 -13.61 -1.63 -1.36
CA ASP A 10 -14.35 -1.97 -0.15
C ASP A 10 -13.40 -1.95 1.05
N ASN A 11 -13.80 -1.22 2.10
CA ASN A 11 -13.04 -0.97 3.32
C ASN A 11 -11.67 -0.26 3.14
N SER A 12 -11.46 0.45 2.02
CA SER A 12 -10.35 1.39 1.91
C SER A 12 -10.74 2.79 2.38
N MET A 13 -9.95 3.36 3.30
CA MET A 13 -10.07 4.74 3.74
C MET A 13 -9.00 5.58 3.06
N LYS A 14 -9.43 6.68 2.43
CA LYS A 14 -8.55 7.66 1.79
C LYS A 14 -8.76 9.00 2.46
N ILE A 15 -7.81 9.41 3.28
CA ILE A 15 -7.85 10.69 3.99
C ILE A 15 -6.95 11.68 3.24
N PRO A 16 -7.49 12.79 2.71
CA PRO A 16 -6.67 13.78 2.02
C PRO A 16 -5.65 14.39 2.99
N LEU A 17 -4.43 14.59 2.51
CA LEU A 17 -3.35 15.26 3.22
C LEU A 17 -2.87 16.45 2.39
N ASN A 18 -2.16 17.41 3.02
CA ASN A 18 -1.52 18.54 2.34
C ASN A 18 -2.46 19.28 1.38
N ASN A 19 -3.65 19.64 1.87
CA ASN A 19 -4.68 20.33 1.07
C ASN A 19 -5.09 19.56 -0.21
N GLY A 20 -5.02 18.22 -0.18
CA GLY A 20 -5.38 17.35 -1.30
C GLY A 20 -4.22 16.99 -2.23
N ALA A 21 -3.00 17.47 -1.95
CA ALA A 21 -1.80 17.07 -2.70
C ALA A 21 -1.29 15.66 -2.32
N GLY A 22 -1.74 15.11 -1.19
CA GLY A 22 -1.41 13.75 -0.75
C GLY A 22 -2.62 13.00 -0.23
N CYS A 23 -2.43 11.72 0.06
CA CYS A 23 -3.48 10.86 0.59
C CYS A 23 -2.90 9.86 1.59
N ARG A 24 -3.48 9.78 2.79
CA ARG A 24 -3.30 8.63 3.68
C ARG A 24 -4.25 7.54 3.23
N PHE A 25 -3.68 6.44 2.76
CA PHE A 25 -4.41 5.25 2.36
C PHE A 25 -4.35 4.20 3.47
N GLU A 26 -5.51 3.73 3.89
CA GLU A 26 -5.65 2.60 4.80
C GLU A 26 -6.62 1.59 4.20
N GLY A 27 -6.37 0.31 4.41
CA GLY A 27 -7.28 -0.73 3.96
C GLY A 27 -6.98 -2.05 4.63
N GLN A 28 -8.04 -2.84 4.81
CA GLN A 28 -7.95 -4.22 5.26
C GLN A 28 -8.84 -5.06 4.37
N PHE A 29 -8.26 -6.08 3.75
CA PHE A 29 -8.96 -6.92 2.79
C PHE A 29 -8.41 -8.34 2.82
N SER A 30 -9.29 -9.27 2.45
CA SER A 30 -8.96 -10.69 2.35
C SER A 30 -8.47 -10.99 0.93
N ILE A 31 -7.31 -11.65 0.84
CA ILE A 31 -6.77 -12.15 -0.42
C ILE A 31 -6.67 -13.68 -0.35
N ASN A 32 -6.72 -14.33 -1.51
CA ASN A 32 -6.37 -15.74 -1.60
C ASN A 32 -4.89 -15.93 -1.23
N LYS A 33 -4.55 -16.97 -0.45
CA LYS A 33 -3.16 -17.31 -0.09
C LYS A 33 -2.43 -17.96 -1.27
N VAL A 34 -2.19 -17.17 -2.32
CA VAL A 34 -1.45 -17.53 -3.54
C VAL A 34 -0.49 -16.40 -3.91
N PRO A 35 0.56 -16.64 -4.70
CA PRO A 35 1.41 -15.57 -5.21
C PRO A 35 0.60 -14.51 -5.97
N GLY A 36 0.87 -13.23 -5.68
CA GLY A 36 0.15 -12.12 -6.27
C GLY A 36 0.81 -10.78 -5.94
N ASN A 37 0.24 -9.70 -6.50
CA ASN A 37 0.76 -8.35 -6.34
C ASN A 37 -0.32 -7.41 -5.81
N PHE A 38 0.11 -6.42 -5.02
CA PHE A 38 -0.72 -5.29 -4.61
C PHE A 38 -0.12 -4.01 -5.18
N HIS A 39 -0.88 -3.31 -6.04
CA HIS A 39 -0.40 -2.12 -6.74
C HIS A 39 -1.18 -0.89 -6.30
N VAL A 40 -0.45 0.18 -5.96
CA VAL A 40 -0.99 1.54 -5.86
C VAL A 40 -0.53 2.30 -7.09
N SER A 41 -1.46 2.77 -7.92
CA SER A 41 -1.14 3.46 -9.17
C SER A 41 -2.22 4.47 -9.54
N THR A 42 -1.89 5.39 -10.45
CA THR A 42 -2.84 6.33 -11.05
C THR A 42 -3.63 5.72 -12.20
N HIS A 43 -3.27 4.51 -12.67
CA HIS A 43 -3.85 3.89 -13.88
C HIS A 43 -5.39 3.80 -13.85
N SER A 44 -5.96 3.60 -12.66
CA SER A 44 -7.41 3.48 -12.47
C SER A 44 -8.08 4.77 -11.98
N ALA A 45 -7.37 5.90 -11.98
CA ALA A 45 -7.94 7.20 -11.64
C ALA A 45 -8.85 7.70 -12.78
N THR A 46 -9.97 8.32 -12.40
CA THR A 46 -10.93 8.93 -13.34
C THR A 46 -10.31 10.04 -14.18
N ALA A 47 -9.34 10.75 -13.61
CA ALA A 47 -8.49 11.71 -14.31
C ALA A 47 -7.03 11.43 -13.93
N GLN A 48 -6.15 11.37 -14.93
CA GLN A 48 -4.71 11.24 -14.69
C GLN A 48 -4.17 12.56 -14.13
N PRO A 49 -3.44 12.55 -13.00
CA PRO A 49 -2.81 13.76 -12.50
C PRO A 49 -1.73 14.24 -13.47
N GLN A 50 -1.60 15.56 -13.65
CA GLN A 50 -0.55 16.13 -14.50
C GLN A 50 0.85 15.88 -13.93
N ASN A 51 0.98 15.95 -12.61
CA ASN A 51 2.23 15.73 -11.88
C ASN A 51 1.99 14.64 -10.82
N PRO A 52 2.03 13.34 -11.19
CA PRO A 52 1.95 12.28 -10.21
C PRO A 52 3.18 12.33 -9.28
N ASP A 53 2.92 12.15 -7.99
CA ASP A 53 3.95 12.00 -6.98
C ASP A 53 3.74 10.66 -6.27
N MET A 54 4.65 9.72 -6.52
CA MET A 54 4.65 8.38 -5.96
C MET A 54 5.56 8.25 -4.72
N THR A 55 6.11 9.37 -4.22
CA THR A 55 6.80 9.37 -2.93
C THR A 55 5.81 9.02 -1.82
N HIS A 56 6.26 8.23 -0.84
CA HIS A 56 5.37 7.71 0.20
C HIS A 56 6.13 7.27 1.44
N THR A 57 5.39 7.10 2.53
CA THR A 57 5.85 6.42 3.74
C THR A 57 4.92 5.25 4.04
N ILE A 58 5.47 4.04 4.16
CA ILE A 58 4.70 2.86 4.53
C ILE A 58 4.64 2.80 6.05
N HIS A 59 3.49 3.14 6.62
CA HIS A 59 3.30 3.12 8.07
C HIS A 59 3.14 1.68 8.57
N LYS A 60 2.35 0.88 7.85
CA LYS A 60 2.09 -0.52 8.18
C LYS A 60 1.67 -1.32 6.95
N LEU A 61 2.25 -2.50 6.79
CA LEU A 61 1.78 -3.55 5.90
C LEU A 61 1.98 -4.90 6.59
N SER A 62 0.88 -5.58 6.90
CA SER A 62 0.89 -6.83 7.65
C SER A 62 -0.08 -7.85 7.07
N PHE A 63 0.21 -9.13 7.27
CA PHE A 63 -0.62 -10.25 6.82
C PHE A 63 -1.14 -11.02 8.03
N GLY A 64 -2.42 -11.41 7.98
CA GLY A 64 -3.10 -12.12 9.06
C GLY A 64 -3.64 -11.20 10.16
N ASP A 65 -4.02 -11.80 11.28
CA ASP A 65 -4.61 -11.09 12.41
C ASP A 65 -3.59 -10.25 13.17
N THR A 66 -4.02 -9.09 13.69
CA THR A 66 -3.23 -8.32 14.63
C THR A 66 -3.12 -9.06 15.96
N LEU A 67 -2.05 -9.84 16.11
CA LEU A 67 -1.67 -10.43 17.39
C LEU A 67 -1.18 -9.30 18.31
N GLN A 68 -2.04 -8.81 19.20
CA GLN A 68 -1.67 -7.87 20.27
C GLN A 68 -0.92 -8.60 21.40
N VAL A 69 0.18 -9.26 21.08
CA VAL A 69 1.01 -9.90 22.10
C VAL A 69 2.17 -8.96 22.40
N GLN A 70 2.12 -8.32 23.58
CA GLN A 70 3.08 -7.30 24.03
C GLN A 70 4.55 -7.76 24.04
N ASN A 71 4.86 -9.03 23.75
CA ASN A 71 6.20 -9.61 23.89
C ASN A 71 6.63 -10.53 22.73
N VAL A 72 5.96 -10.52 21.57
CA VAL A 72 6.42 -11.31 20.40
C VAL A 72 6.77 -10.37 19.26
N HIS A 73 8.06 -10.10 19.10
CA HIS A 73 8.62 -9.41 17.94
C HIS A 73 8.62 -10.36 16.73
N GLY A 74 7.45 -10.62 16.17
CA GLY A 74 7.35 -11.30 14.88
C GLY A 74 7.52 -10.32 13.72
N ALA A 75 8.05 -10.80 12.60
CA ALA A 75 8.30 -10.03 11.37
C ALA A 75 7.01 -9.65 10.61
N PHE A 76 5.97 -9.20 11.33
CA PHE A 76 4.63 -8.99 10.80
C PHE A 76 4.44 -7.65 10.08
N ASN A 77 5.40 -6.72 10.16
CA ASN A 77 5.35 -5.40 9.51
C ASN A 77 6.68 -5.05 8.82
N ALA A 78 7.16 -5.90 7.91
CA ALA A 78 8.49 -5.76 7.31
C ALA A 78 8.72 -4.46 6.51
N LEU A 79 7.64 -3.85 6.01
CA LEU A 79 7.71 -2.55 5.32
C LEU A 79 7.38 -1.37 6.23
N GLY A 80 7.06 -1.60 7.51
CA GLY A 80 6.79 -0.53 8.46
C GLY A 80 7.97 0.42 8.59
N GLY A 81 7.72 1.71 8.37
CA GLY A 81 8.74 2.76 8.40
C GLY A 81 9.53 2.92 7.09
N ALA A 82 9.18 2.22 6.01
CA ALA A 82 9.80 2.48 4.71
C ALA A 82 9.47 3.91 4.26
N ASP A 83 10.51 4.71 4.03
CA ASP A 83 10.40 6.12 3.66
C ASP A 83 11.00 6.35 2.27
N ARG A 84 10.18 6.91 1.36
CA ARG A 84 10.52 7.28 0.00
C ARG A 84 10.24 8.75 -0.29
N LEU A 85 10.07 9.60 0.72
CA LEU A 85 9.78 11.03 0.56
C LEU A 85 10.89 11.80 -0.17
N THR A 86 12.14 11.32 -0.14
CA THR A 86 13.29 11.95 -0.82
C THR A 86 13.60 11.36 -2.19
N SER A 87 12.80 10.40 -2.65
CA SER A 87 13.02 9.73 -3.93
C SER A 87 12.45 10.52 -5.10
N ASN A 88 12.73 10.08 -6.34
CA ASN A 88 12.15 10.68 -7.53
C ASN A 88 10.62 10.48 -7.53
N PRO A 89 9.79 11.54 -7.59
CA PRO A 89 8.33 11.45 -7.58
C PRO A 89 7.73 10.58 -8.69
N LEU A 90 8.44 10.43 -9.81
CA LEU A 90 8.00 9.62 -10.95
C LEU A 90 8.55 8.18 -10.91
N ALA A 91 9.32 7.81 -9.89
CA ALA A 91 9.86 6.48 -9.77
C ALA A 91 8.78 5.47 -9.38
N SER A 92 8.95 4.24 -9.87
CA SER A 92 8.21 3.08 -9.36
C SER A 92 8.99 2.45 -8.21
N HIS A 93 8.26 1.97 -7.21
CA HIS A 93 8.83 1.36 -6.01
C HIS A 93 8.31 -0.06 -5.84
N ASP A 94 9.19 -1.05 -6.04
CA ASP A 94 8.85 -2.45 -5.91
C ASP A 94 9.30 -3.00 -4.55
N TYR A 95 8.39 -3.68 -3.86
CA TYR A 95 8.64 -4.33 -2.59
C TYR A 95 8.29 -5.81 -2.70
N ILE A 96 9.30 -6.67 -2.60
CA ILE A 96 9.14 -8.12 -2.70
C ILE A 96 9.09 -8.70 -1.29
N LEU A 97 7.99 -9.36 -0.96
CA LEU A 97 7.75 -9.94 0.36
C LEU A 97 7.56 -11.46 0.23
N LYS A 98 8.21 -12.20 1.11
CA LYS A 98 7.96 -13.64 1.30
C LYS A 98 7.22 -13.83 2.61
N ILE A 99 5.96 -14.27 2.52
CA ILE A 99 5.12 -14.56 3.68
C ILE A 99 5.28 -16.04 4.04
N VAL A 100 5.61 -16.32 5.31
CA VAL A 100 5.78 -17.68 5.86
C VAL A 100 4.53 -18.15 6.57
#